data_AF-A0A349YNG6-F1
#
_entry.id   AF-A0A349YNG6-F1
#
_cell.length_a   1.000
_cell.length_b   1.000
_cell.length_c   1.000
_cell.angle_alpha   90.00
_cell.angle_beta   90.00
_cell.angle_gamma   90.00
#
_symmetry.space_group_name_H-M   'P 1'
#
loop_
_entity.id
_entity.type
_entity.pdbx_description
1 polymer ?
#
loop_
_entity_poly.entity_id
_entity_poly.type
_entity_poly.pdbx_seq_one_letter_code
_entity_poly.pdbx_strand_id
1 'polypeptide(L)'
;MTWSSCPFFTFTECFGIGWIAADKNSRELVTKTTSVVGESQIYSVDGLILKGTRNIKMDTEMNGVVTAKPVIGSVEGGGYAKHMSGVIYVQTQSGSYNMKTIQIYVAYGHTVPTLTVAPSVTIEFKKFANSISFSVGSSQEMIIKSHSTFAYNSQREVVAVGS
;
A
#
# COMPACT_ATOMS: atom_id res chain seq x y z
N MET A 1 15.04 4.62 12.45
CA MET A 1 14.79 3.86 13.68
C MET A 1 15.69 2.63 13.71
N THR A 2 16.32 2.42 14.87
CA THR A 2 17.22 1.30 15.21
C THR A 2 16.62 0.67 16.46
N TRP A 3 16.46 -0.65 16.49
CA TRP A 3 15.81 -1.33 17.62
C TRP A 3 16.85 -1.94 18.55
N SER A 4 16.55 -2.01 19.85
CA SER A 4 17.39 -2.73 20.82
C SER A 4 17.24 -4.26 20.71
N SER A 5 16.14 -4.73 20.11
CA SER A 5 15.88 -6.13 19.80
C SER A 5 14.92 -6.23 18.61
N CYS A 6 14.87 -7.39 17.96
CA CYS A 6 13.93 -7.58 16.86
C CYS A 6 12.47 -7.40 17.35
N PRO A 7 11.63 -6.62 16.67
CA PRO A 7 10.21 -6.56 16.98
C PRO A 7 9.55 -7.94 16.87
N PHE A 8 8.65 -8.26 17.80
CA PHE A 8 7.90 -9.53 17.82
C PHE A 8 6.54 -9.44 17.09
N PHE A 9 6.19 -8.26 16.58
CA PHE A 9 4.85 -7.97 16.09
C PHE A 9 4.56 -8.64 14.73
N THR A 10 3.50 -9.42 14.66
CA THR A 10 2.95 -9.92 13.40
C THR A 10 1.68 -9.12 13.08
N PHE A 11 1.57 -8.58 11.87
CA PHE A 11 0.39 -7.86 11.36
C PHE A 11 0.02 -6.54 12.05
N THR A 12 0.87 -5.93 12.90
CA THR A 12 0.58 -4.62 13.54
C THR A 12 0.50 -3.45 12.57
N GLU A 13 0.99 -3.66 11.35
CA GLU A 13 0.94 -2.71 10.26
C GLU A 13 -0.15 -3.06 9.27
N CYS A 14 -0.72 -2.02 8.67
CA CYS A 14 -1.53 -2.14 7.48
C CYS A 14 -1.24 -0.98 6.53
N PHE A 15 -1.43 -1.24 5.24
CA PHE A 15 -1.46 -0.16 4.26
C PHE A 15 -2.57 -0.39 3.25
N GLY A 16 -3.01 0.71 2.65
CA GLY A 16 -3.98 0.74 1.57
C GLY A 16 -3.45 1.61 0.45
N ILE A 17 -3.54 1.11 -0.78
CA ILE A 17 -3.24 1.85 -1.99
C ILE A 17 -4.50 1.82 -2.85
N GLY A 18 -5.12 2.98 -3.03
CA GLY A 18 -6.30 3.17 -3.85
C GLY A 18 -6.00 4.04 -5.05
N TRP A 19 -6.79 3.92 -6.11
CA TRP A 19 -6.66 4.80 -7.26
C TRP A 19 -7.98 5.12 -7.95
N ILE A 20 -7.99 6.28 -8.59
CA ILE A 20 -9.05 6.73 -9.49
C ILE A 20 -8.40 7.03 -10.83
N ALA A 21 -8.81 6.27 -11.85
CA ALA A 21 -8.37 6.48 -13.22
C ALA A 21 -9.44 7.26 -13.99
N ALA A 22 -9.03 8.14 -14.91
CA ALA A 22 -9.96 8.88 -15.75
C ALA A 22 -9.51 8.90 -17.22
N ASP A 23 -10.49 9.07 -18.12
CA ASP A 23 -10.26 9.29 -19.55
C ASP A 23 -9.86 10.74 -19.85
N LYS A 24 -9.63 11.03 -21.14
CA LYS A 24 -9.25 12.38 -21.60
C LYS A 24 -10.29 13.47 -21.31
N ASN A 25 -11.54 13.09 -21.00
CA ASN A 25 -12.63 13.99 -20.69
C ASN A 25 -12.87 14.07 -19.18
N SER A 26 -11.94 13.59 -18.35
CA SER A 26 -12.05 13.50 -16.89
C SER A 26 -13.21 12.62 -16.42
N ARG A 27 -13.64 11.65 -17.24
CA ARG A 27 -14.65 10.66 -16.83
C ARG A 27 -13.95 9.49 -16.16
N GLU A 28 -14.43 9.10 -15.00
CA GLU A 28 -13.89 7.97 -14.26
C GLU A 28 -13.95 6.67 -15.09
N LEU A 29 -12.86 5.91 -15.03
CA LEU A 29 -12.74 4.58 -15.61
C LEU A 29 -12.79 3.52 -14.52
N VAL A 30 -13.62 2.50 -14.73
CA VAL A 30 -13.58 1.30 -13.91
C VAL A 30 -12.30 0.53 -14.25
N THR A 31 -11.55 0.16 -13.23
CA THR A 31 -10.27 -0.54 -13.36
C THR A 31 -10.31 -1.89 -12.66
N LYS A 32 -9.36 -2.76 -12.99
CA LYS A 32 -9.11 -4.01 -12.30
C LYS A 32 -7.62 -4.19 -12.05
N THR A 33 -7.29 -4.85 -10.96
CA THR A 33 -5.93 -5.29 -10.64
C THR A 33 -5.64 -6.56 -11.42
N THR A 34 -4.55 -6.60 -12.18
CA THR A 34 -4.16 -7.81 -12.93
C THR A 34 -3.10 -8.61 -12.23
N SER A 35 -2.22 -7.92 -11.53
CA SER A 35 -1.14 -8.50 -10.75
C SER A 35 -0.75 -7.51 -9.68
N VAL A 36 -0.37 -8.05 -8.54
CA VAL A 36 0.20 -7.29 -7.46
C VAL A 36 1.38 -8.07 -6.87
N VAL A 37 2.50 -7.37 -6.72
CA VAL A 37 3.69 -7.90 -6.07
C VAL A 37 4.05 -6.93 -4.96
N GLY A 38 4.19 -7.45 -3.75
CA GLY A 38 4.60 -6.71 -2.58
C GLY A 38 5.73 -7.42 -1.89
N GLU A 39 6.77 -6.69 -1.54
CA GLU A 39 7.92 -7.21 -0.84
C GLU A 39 8.33 -6.24 0.27
N SER A 40 8.88 -6.81 1.33
CA SER A 40 9.54 -6.03 2.37
C SER A 40 11.00 -6.44 2.50
N GLN A 41 11.90 -5.46 2.48
CA GLN A 41 13.32 -5.64 2.72
C GLN A 41 13.58 -5.85 4.21
N ILE A 42 14.42 -6.85 4.51
CA ILE A 42 14.77 -7.23 5.88
C ILE A 42 16.02 -6.50 6.35
N TYR A 43 15.99 -6.05 7.61
CA TYR A 43 17.06 -5.32 8.28
C TYR A 43 17.45 -6.00 9.60
N SER A 44 18.72 -5.87 9.99
CA SER A 44 19.18 -6.19 11.34
C SER A 44 18.69 -5.14 12.34
N VAL A 45 18.72 -5.46 13.63
CA VAL A 45 18.40 -4.54 14.74
C VAL A 45 19.20 -3.23 14.66
N ASP A 46 20.46 -3.33 14.23
CA ASP A 46 21.39 -2.20 14.02
C ASP A 46 21.13 -1.40 12.73
N GLY A 47 20.14 -1.81 11.92
CA GLY A 47 19.71 -1.10 10.73
C GLY A 47 20.49 -1.44 9.46
N LEU A 48 21.24 -2.55 9.43
CA LEU A 48 21.91 -3.04 8.23
C LEU A 48 20.96 -3.87 7.37
N ILE A 49 21.04 -3.74 6.05
CA ILE A 49 20.25 -4.57 5.13
C ILE A 49 20.74 -6.01 5.23
N LEU A 50 19.84 -6.94 5.52
CA LEU A 50 20.10 -8.38 5.43
C LEU A 50 19.71 -8.86 4.03
N LYS A 51 20.45 -9.82 3.47
CA LYS A 51 20.10 -10.45 2.19
C LYS A 51 18.81 -11.25 2.38
N GLY A 52 17.68 -10.67 1.98
CA GLY A 52 16.38 -11.32 2.01
C GLY A 52 15.24 -10.33 1.84
N THR A 53 14.19 -10.78 1.15
CA THR A 53 12.89 -10.11 1.07
C THR A 53 11.83 -11.03 1.68
N ARG A 54 10.74 -10.42 2.15
CA ARG A 54 9.55 -11.15 2.58
C ARG A 54 8.38 -10.71 1.70
N ASN A 55 7.69 -11.67 1.11
CA ASN A 55 6.49 -11.40 0.33
C ASN A 55 5.38 -10.84 1.22
N ILE A 56 4.71 -9.81 0.72
CA ILE A 56 3.55 -9.20 1.36
C ILE A 56 2.31 -9.76 0.68
N LYS A 57 1.46 -10.47 1.43
CA LYS A 57 0.15 -10.87 0.95
C LYS A 57 -0.73 -9.63 0.81
N MET A 58 -1.14 -9.34 -0.41
CA MET A 58 -2.03 -8.23 -0.74
C MET A 58 -3.44 -8.74 -1.01
N ASP A 59 -4.43 -8.01 -0.53
CA ASP A 59 -5.85 -8.21 -0.76
C ASP A 59 -6.31 -7.29 -1.89
N THR A 60 -6.89 -7.91 -2.93
CA THR A 60 -7.33 -7.25 -4.16
C THR A 60 -8.81 -7.54 -4.46
N GLU A 61 -9.61 -7.91 -3.46
CA GLU A 61 -11.02 -8.30 -3.65
C GLU A 61 -11.87 -7.18 -4.28
N MET A 62 -11.44 -5.93 -4.15
CA MET A 62 -12.15 -4.76 -4.65
C MET A 62 -11.39 -4.04 -5.77
N ASN A 63 -12.14 -3.56 -6.77
CA ASN A 63 -11.59 -2.77 -7.85
C ASN A 63 -11.13 -1.38 -7.37
N GLY A 64 -9.99 -0.92 -7.88
CA GLY A 64 -9.49 0.43 -7.56
C GLY A 64 -8.76 0.54 -6.23
N VAL A 65 -8.50 -0.57 -5.55
CA VAL A 65 -7.81 -0.58 -4.26
C VAL A 65 -7.09 -1.90 -4.02
N VAL A 66 -6.02 -1.82 -3.26
CA VAL A 66 -5.33 -2.96 -2.67
C VAL A 66 -5.05 -2.64 -1.22
N THR A 67 -5.22 -3.63 -0.34
CA THR A 67 -4.84 -3.50 1.08
C THR A 67 -3.92 -4.63 1.49
N ALA A 68 -3.11 -4.42 2.52
CA ALA A 68 -2.24 -5.48 3.02
C ALA A 68 -1.96 -5.32 4.51
N LYS A 69 -1.59 -6.45 5.14
CA LYS A 69 -1.17 -6.55 6.54
C LYS A 69 0.21 -7.20 6.58
N PRO A 70 1.30 -6.44 6.34
CA PRO A 70 2.64 -7.01 6.26
C PRO A 70 3.09 -7.53 7.63
N VAL A 71 3.85 -8.62 7.62
CA VAL A 71 4.49 -9.15 8.83
C VAL A 71 5.81 -8.43 9.02
N ILE A 72 5.94 -7.67 10.11
CA ILE A 72 7.14 -6.89 10.43
C ILE A 72 8.13 -7.65 11.30
N GLY A 73 7.61 -8.43 12.26
CA GLY A 73 8.40 -9.10 13.27
C GLY A 73 9.35 -10.17 12.74
N SER A 74 10.13 -10.72 13.67
CA SER A 74 11.29 -11.58 13.43
C SER A 74 11.19 -12.48 12.20
N VAL A 75 12.17 -12.36 11.32
CA VAL A 75 12.49 -13.39 10.32
C VAL A 75 13.47 -14.40 10.92
N GLU A 76 13.55 -15.58 10.33
CA GLU A 76 14.64 -16.52 10.58
C GLU A 76 16.00 -15.80 10.44
N GLY A 77 16.82 -15.84 11.49
CA GLY A 77 18.08 -15.07 11.57
C GLY A 77 18.01 -13.73 12.32
N GLY A 78 16.87 -13.36 12.92
CA GLY A 78 16.78 -12.26 13.90
C GLY A 78 16.62 -10.85 13.31
N GLY A 79 16.28 -10.74 12.01
CA GLY A 79 15.97 -9.47 11.35
C GLY A 79 14.49 -9.11 11.36
N TYR A 80 14.16 -7.90 10.93
CA TYR A 80 12.78 -7.41 10.80
C TYR A 80 12.56 -6.70 9.46
N ALA A 81 11.32 -6.66 8.99
CA ALA A 81 10.97 -5.92 7.79
C ALA A 81 10.91 -4.41 8.07
N LYS A 82 11.50 -3.58 7.21
CA LYS A 82 11.51 -2.12 7.42
C LYS A 82 11.04 -1.32 6.21
N HIS A 83 11.51 -1.67 5.03
CA HIS A 83 11.12 -0.99 3.80
C HIS A 83 10.19 -1.88 3.01
N MET A 84 9.07 -1.34 2.57
CA MET A 84 8.11 -2.04 1.73
C MET A 84 8.15 -1.43 0.34
N SER A 85 8.15 -2.29 -0.66
CA SER A 85 8.07 -1.92 -2.06
C SER A 85 7.10 -2.87 -2.77
N GLY A 86 6.66 -2.47 -3.95
CA GLY A 86 5.76 -3.29 -4.72
C GLY A 86 5.38 -2.67 -6.04
N VAL A 87 4.70 -3.46 -6.85
CA VAL A 87 4.17 -3.06 -8.14
C VAL A 87 2.72 -3.53 -8.20
N ILE A 88 1.82 -2.61 -8.55
CA ILE A 88 0.41 -2.91 -8.83
C ILE A 88 0.19 -2.67 -10.32
N TYR A 89 -0.21 -3.72 -11.03
CA TYR A 89 -0.58 -3.62 -12.44
C TYR A 89 -2.08 -3.34 -12.54
N VAL A 90 -2.39 -2.16 -13.06
CA VAL A 90 -3.75 -1.65 -13.22
C VAL A 90 -4.11 -1.60 -14.70
N GLN A 91 -5.29 -2.11 -15.05
CA GLN A 91 -5.87 -1.91 -16.38
C GLN A 91 -7.34 -1.49 -16.28
N THR A 92 -7.86 -0.90 -17.35
CA THR A 92 -9.31 -0.67 -17.47
C THR A 92 -10.04 -2.02 -17.48
N GLN A 93 -11.24 -2.08 -16.89
CA GLN A 93 -11.97 -3.34 -16.80
C GLN A 93 -12.26 -3.93 -18.18
N SER A 94 -12.57 -3.07 -19.14
CA SER A 94 -12.82 -3.35 -20.56
C SER A 94 -11.55 -3.71 -21.37
N GLY A 95 -10.35 -3.54 -20.82
CA GLY A 95 -9.10 -3.72 -21.57
C GLY A 95 -8.81 -2.61 -22.60
N SER A 96 -9.53 -1.49 -22.53
CA SER A 96 -9.31 -0.32 -23.40
C SER A 96 -8.09 0.52 -22.97
N TYR A 97 -7.44 1.16 -23.94
CA TYR A 97 -6.27 2.02 -23.74
C TYR A 97 -6.64 3.51 -23.56
N ASN A 98 -7.80 3.79 -22.97
CA ASN A 98 -8.35 5.15 -22.86
C ASN A 98 -8.05 5.85 -21.53
N MET A 99 -7.27 5.23 -20.64
CA MET A 99 -6.80 5.86 -19.40
C MET A 99 -5.84 7.01 -19.72
N LYS A 100 -6.14 8.20 -19.21
CA LYS A 100 -5.37 9.43 -19.45
C LYS A 100 -4.70 9.94 -18.17
N THR A 101 -5.35 9.81 -17.03
CA THR A 101 -4.81 10.18 -15.72
C THR A 101 -5.11 9.08 -14.71
N ILE A 102 -4.26 8.98 -13.70
CA ILE A 102 -4.47 8.15 -12.52
C ILE A 102 -4.08 8.95 -11.28
N GLN A 103 -5.01 9.07 -10.34
CA GLN A 103 -4.76 9.61 -9.02
C GLN A 103 -4.61 8.45 -8.05
N ILE A 104 -3.50 8.41 -7.35
CA ILE A 104 -3.16 7.35 -6.38
C ILE A 104 -3.29 7.93 -4.98
N TYR A 105 -3.95 7.18 -4.10
CA TYR A 105 -4.13 7.47 -2.68
C TYR A 105 -3.42 6.40 -1.87
N VAL A 106 -2.59 6.81 -0.92
CA VAL A 106 -1.84 5.91 -0.05
C VAL A 106 -2.20 6.22 1.39
N ALA A 107 -2.48 5.16 2.15
CA ALA A 107 -2.61 5.23 3.58
C ALA A 107 -1.78 4.13 4.25
N TYR A 108 -1.22 4.48 5.40
CA TYR A 108 -0.50 3.55 6.26
C TYR A 108 -0.95 3.75 7.70
N GLY A 109 -1.23 2.63 8.38
CA GLY A 109 -1.70 2.62 9.75
C GLY A 109 -1.00 1.55 10.57
N HIS A 110 -0.86 1.85 11.86
CA HIS A 110 -0.14 1.03 12.84
C HIS A 110 -0.98 0.89 14.12
N THR A 111 -0.85 -0.24 14.80
CA THR A 111 -1.43 -0.45 16.15
C THR A 111 -0.41 -0.17 17.23
N VAL A 112 -0.72 0.75 18.14
CA VAL A 112 0.11 0.98 19.33
C VAL A 112 -0.02 -0.22 20.28
N PRO A 113 1.05 -0.97 20.56
CA PRO A 113 0.99 -2.11 21.46
C PRO A 113 0.80 -1.61 22.90
N THR A 114 -0.38 -1.79 23.46
CA THR A 114 -0.57 -1.76 24.91
C THR A 114 -0.16 -3.14 25.48
N LEU A 115 0.08 -3.27 26.79
CA LEU A 115 0.49 -4.52 27.47
C LEU A 115 -0.61 -5.63 27.42
N THR A 116 -1.51 -5.55 26.45
CA THR A 116 -2.54 -6.50 26.11
C THR A 116 -2.47 -6.64 24.59
N VAL A 117 -1.79 -7.69 24.12
CA VAL A 117 -1.55 -7.93 22.69
C VAL A 117 -2.90 -8.11 21.99
N ALA A 118 -3.37 -7.07 21.29
CA ALA A 118 -4.52 -7.13 20.41
C ALA A 118 -4.00 -7.44 18.98
N PRO A 119 -4.24 -8.63 18.41
CA PRO A 119 -3.52 -9.08 17.21
C PRO A 119 -4.20 -8.70 15.88
N SER A 120 -5.29 -7.93 15.88
CA SER A 120 -6.07 -7.66 14.67
C SER A 120 -5.92 -6.21 14.18
N VAL A 121 -5.26 -6.04 13.03
CA VAL A 121 -5.20 -4.78 12.29
C VAL A 121 -6.09 -4.85 11.08
N THR A 122 -6.85 -3.80 10.79
CA THR A 122 -7.74 -3.75 9.63
C THR A 122 -7.77 -2.33 9.09
N ILE A 123 -7.58 -2.22 7.77
CA ILE A 123 -7.81 -0.97 7.04
C ILE A 123 -9.12 -1.11 6.27
N GLU A 124 -10.00 -0.15 6.47
CA GLU A 124 -11.21 -0.01 5.69
C GLU A 124 -10.99 1.08 4.64
N PHE A 125 -11.66 0.94 3.50
CA PHE A 125 -11.69 2.00 2.51
C PHE A 125 -13.12 2.28 2.07
N LYS A 126 -13.34 3.53 1.67
CA LYS A 126 -14.55 3.94 0.99
C LYS A 126 -14.21 4.86 -0.17
N LYS A 127 -14.72 4.52 -1.35
CA LYS A 127 -14.65 5.39 -2.53
C LYS A 127 -15.83 6.36 -2.51
N PHE A 128 -15.54 7.63 -2.75
CA PHE A 128 -16.53 8.68 -2.95
C PHE A 128 -16.19 9.43 -4.22
N ALA A 129 -17.01 9.35 -5.27
CA ALA A 129 -16.81 10.05 -6.54
C ALA A 129 -15.31 10.20 -6.92
N ASN A 130 -14.72 11.37 -6.63
CA ASN A 130 -13.33 11.70 -6.97
C ASN A 130 -12.34 11.61 -5.79
N SER A 131 -12.61 10.76 -4.81
CA SER A 131 -11.76 10.57 -3.63
C SER A 131 -11.83 9.14 -3.07
N ILE A 132 -10.75 8.74 -2.40
CA ILE A 132 -10.70 7.52 -1.61
C ILE A 132 -10.33 7.91 -0.18
N SER A 133 -11.14 7.44 0.77
CA SER A 133 -10.83 7.57 2.19
C SER A 133 -10.47 6.22 2.76
N PHE A 134 -9.44 6.23 3.59
CA PHE A 134 -9.05 5.09 4.42
C PHE A 134 -9.39 5.40 5.87
N SER A 135 -9.75 4.35 6.62
CA SER A 135 -9.93 4.37 8.07
C SER A 135 -9.28 3.13 8.67
N VAL A 136 -8.82 3.26 9.90
CA VAL A 136 -8.20 2.16 10.67
C VAL A 136 -9.11 1.79 11.83
N GLY A 137 -9.00 0.55 12.31
CA GLY A 137 -9.83 0.06 13.43
C GLY A 137 -9.57 0.76 14.76
N SER A 138 -10.47 0.55 15.73
CA SER A 138 -10.25 0.98 17.12
C SER A 138 -8.93 0.42 17.65
N SER A 139 -8.09 1.27 18.26
CA SER A 139 -6.72 0.99 18.73
C SER A 139 -5.59 1.08 17.69
N GLN A 140 -5.90 1.52 16.46
CA GLN A 140 -4.89 1.87 15.45
C GLN A 140 -4.77 3.38 15.25
N GLU A 141 -3.58 3.82 14.88
CA GLU A 141 -3.27 5.18 14.44
C GLU A 141 -2.96 5.19 12.93
N MET A 142 -3.48 6.17 12.21
CA MET A 142 -3.11 6.44 10.81
C MET A 142 -1.90 7.37 10.77
N ILE A 143 -0.77 6.88 10.27
CA ILE A 143 0.50 7.61 10.27
C ILE A 143 0.68 8.41 8.98
N ILE A 144 0.26 7.86 7.85
CA ILE A 144 0.43 8.51 6.54
C ILE A 144 -0.90 8.49 5.81
N LYS A 145 -1.25 9.65 5.24
CA LYS A 145 -2.28 9.81 4.21
C LYS A 145 -1.76 10.78 3.17
N SER A 146 -1.57 10.29 1.95
CA SER A 146 -1.09 11.11 0.83
C SER A 146 -1.78 10.70 -0.46
N HIS A 147 -1.71 11.58 -1.45
CA HIS A 147 -2.14 11.24 -2.80
C HIS A 147 -1.34 12.02 -3.82
N SER A 148 -1.31 11.51 -5.04
CA SER A 148 -0.61 12.15 -6.16
C SER A 148 -1.32 11.81 -7.46
N THR A 149 -1.31 12.76 -8.39
CA THR A 149 -1.91 12.59 -9.71
C THR A 149 -0.83 12.45 -10.75
N PHE A 150 -0.99 11.43 -11.59
CA PHE A 150 -0.12 11.16 -12.71
C PHE A 150 -0.90 11.20 -14.01
N ALA A 151 -0.23 11.57 -15.10
CA ALA A 151 -0.78 11.62 -16.44
C ALA A 151 0.02 10.72 -17.38
N TYR A 152 -0.60 10.29 -18.47
CA TYR A 152 0.09 9.58 -19.54
C TYR A 152 0.54 10.57 -20.64
N ASN A 153 1.82 10.54 -20.98
CA ASN A 153 2.37 11.33 -22.10
C ASN A 153 2.00 10.70 -23.46
N SER A 154 2.44 11.30 -24.58
CA SER A 154 2.16 10.79 -25.93
C SER A 154 2.82 9.44 -26.21
N GLN A 155 3.87 9.08 -25.47
CA GLN A 155 4.57 7.80 -25.49
C GLN A 155 3.93 6.74 -24.60
N ARG A 156 2.79 7.05 -23.94
CA ARG A 156 2.07 6.18 -22.99
C ARG A 156 2.85 5.87 -21.71
N GLU A 157 3.78 6.73 -21.33
CA GLU A 157 4.50 6.65 -20.08
C GLU A 157 3.82 7.49 -19.00
N VAL A 158 3.91 7.04 -17.75
CA VAL A 158 3.37 7.76 -16.59
C VAL A 158 4.32 8.90 -16.23
N VAL A 159 3.79 10.12 -16.15
CA VAL A 159 4.51 11.31 -15.71
C VAL A 159 3.78 11.96 -14.53
N ALA A 160 4.54 12.47 -13.55
CA ALA A 160 3.97 13.23 -12.46
C ALA A 160 3.38 14.54 -12.98
N VAL A 161 2.17 14.90 -12.54
CA VAL A 161 1.62 16.22 -12.79
C VAL A 161 2.20 17.15 -11.72
N GLY A 162 2.91 18.21 -12.14
CA GLY A 162 3.48 19.18 -11.21
C GLY A 162 2.41 19.74 -10.28
N SER A 163 2.71 19.76 -8.98
CA SER A 163 1.87 20.33 -7.91
C SER A 163 1.89 21.84 -7.94
#